data_AF-A0A4P7Z012-F1
#
_entry.id   AF-A0A4P7Z012-F1
#
_cell.length_a   1.000
_cell.length_b   1.000
_cell.length_c   1.000
_cell.angle_alpha   90.00
_cell.angle_beta   90.00
_cell.angle_gamma   90.00
#
_symmetry.space_group_name_H-M   'P 1'
#
loop_
_entity.id
_entity.type
_entity.pdbx_description
1 polymer ?
#
loop_
_entity_poly.entity_id
_entity_poly.type
_entity_poly.pdbx_seq_one_letter_code
_entity_poly.pdbx_strand_id
1 'polypeptide(L)'
;MSERDTLIRQWDRADPAERLKIERRLEGPPLPCCLRHLWEWFGELADARSGGMGPSPIGYQDIAAWAKLTGRRPTPWEVSVIRQLDGLWLSIMPDPNATSVPLLDEDGGLDHQAIGERLERAFALFG
;
A
#
# COMPACT_ATOMS: atom_id res chain seq x y z
N MET A 1 -21.63 16.31 -15.37
CA MET A 1 -20.14 16.32 -15.40
C MET A 1 -19.67 15.47 -14.24
N SER A 2 -19.04 14.33 -14.52
CA SER A 2 -18.63 13.38 -13.49
C SER A 2 -17.37 13.87 -12.75
N GLU A 3 -17.21 13.51 -11.48
CA GLU A 3 -16.00 13.77 -10.68
C GLU A 3 -14.74 13.22 -11.37
N ARG A 4 -14.87 12.08 -12.06
CA ARG A 4 -13.82 11.48 -12.89
C ARG A 4 -13.40 12.39 -14.07
N ASP A 5 -14.35 13.05 -14.72
CA ASP A 5 -14.06 13.96 -15.86
C ASP A 5 -13.37 15.25 -15.38
N THR A 6 -13.70 15.67 -14.15
CA THR A 6 -13.08 16.83 -13.50
C THR A 6 -11.63 16.54 -13.13
N LEU A 7 -11.36 15.36 -12.56
CA LEU A 7 -10.02 14.90 -12.21
C LEU A 7 -9.13 14.69 -13.44
N ILE A 8 -9.67 14.16 -14.54
CA ILE A 8 -8.94 14.01 -15.81
C ILE A 8 -8.57 15.38 -16.40
N ARG A 9 -9.47 16.36 -16.35
CA ARG A 9 -9.18 17.73 -16.81
C ARG A 9 -8.19 18.47 -15.92
N GLN A 10 -8.21 18.21 -14.61
CA GLN A 10 -7.22 18.74 -13.67
C GLN A 10 -5.85 18.11 -13.89
N TRP A 11 -5.81 16.78 -14.13
CA TRP A 11 -4.60 16.07 -14.52
C TRP A 11 -4.01 16.69 -15.78
N ASP A 12 -4.79 16.86 -16.86
CA ASP A 12 -4.34 17.47 -18.12
C ASP A 12 -3.85 18.92 -17.98
N ARG A 13 -4.33 19.68 -16.98
CA ARG A 13 -3.86 21.04 -16.68
C ARG A 13 -2.70 21.10 -15.69
N ALA A 14 -2.34 20.01 -15.02
CA ALA A 14 -1.17 19.99 -14.15
C ALA A 14 0.10 20.19 -15.00
N ASP A 15 0.97 21.09 -14.55
CA ASP A 15 2.27 21.37 -15.17
C ASP A 15 3.04 20.04 -15.34
N PRO A 16 3.52 19.71 -16.56
CA PRO A 16 4.39 18.56 -16.78
C PRO A 16 5.54 18.43 -15.76
N ALA A 17 6.06 19.56 -15.26
CA ALA A 17 7.09 19.57 -14.24
C ALA A 17 6.59 19.04 -12.87
N GLU A 18 5.35 19.34 -12.48
CA GLU A 18 4.75 18.84 -11.24
C GLU A 18 4.40 17.34 -11.34
N ARG A 19 3.92 16.88 -12.51
CA ARG A 19 3.71 15.44 -12.75
C ARG A 19 5.02 14.66 -12.65
N LEU A 20 6.08 15.18 -13.26
CA LEU A 20 7.40 14.56 -13.24
C LEU A 20 8.03 14.56 -11.85
N LYS A 21 7.77 15.60 -11.02
CA LYS A 21 8.19 15.62 -9.62
C LYS A 21 7.50 14.53 -8.81
N ILE A 22 6.18 14.36 -8.98
CA ILE A 22 5.43 13.30 -8.31
C ILE A 22 5.92 11.93 -8.78
N GLU A 23 6.07 11.71 -10.09
CA GLU A 23 6.59 10.45 -10.66
C GLU A 23 7.99 10.13 -10.13
N ARG A 24 8.94 11.07 -10.17
CA ARG A 24 10.29 10.88 -9.59
C ARG A 24 10.26 10.62 -8.09
N ARG A 25 9.28 11.16 -7.36
CA ARG A 25 9.14 10.92 -5.92
C ARG A 25 8.52 9.56 -5.61
N LEU A 26 7.83 8.97 -6.58
CA LEU A 26 7.30 7.61 -6.56
C LEU A 26 8.28 6.59 -7.17
N GLU A 27 9.39 7.03 -7.79
CA GLU A 27 10.49 6.16 -8.22
C GLU A 27 11.24 5.60 -7.01
N GLY A 28 10.76 4.47 -6.50
CA GLY A 28 11.48 3.65 -5.53
C GLY A 28 12.57 2.77 -6.17
N PRO A 29 13.46 2.19 -5.37
CA PRO A 29 14.35 1.15 -5.87
C PRO A 29 13.54 0.01 -6.53
N PRO A 30 14.07 -0.64 -7.58
CA PRO A 30 13.37 -1.72 -8.24
C PRO A 30 13.08 -2.83 -7.23
N LEU A 31 11.83 -3.27 -7.17
CA LEU A 31 11.42 -4.33 -6.26
C LEU A 31 12.25 -5.60 -6.56
N PRO A 32 12.92 -6.20 -5.57
CA PRO A 32 13.67 -7.43 -5.77
C PRO A 32 12.79 -8.49 -6.42
N CYS A 33 13.31 -9.21 -7.41
CA CYS A 33 12.52 -10.20 -8.17
C CYS A 33 11.88 -11.26 -7.27
N CYS A 34 12.55 -11.63 -6.18
CA CYS A 34 12.09 -12.57 -5.18
C CYS A 34 10.92 -12.08 -4.32
N LEU A 35 10.57 -10.80 -4.35
CA LEU A 35 9.44 -10.23 -3.61
C LEU A 35 8.26 -9.88 -4.50
N ARG A 36 8.42 -10.00 -5.83
CA ARG A 36 7.40 -9.62 -6.81
C ARG A 36 6.08 -10.33 -6.60
N HIS A 37 6.13 -11.64 -6.32
CA HIS A 37 4.92 -12.44 -6.11
C HIS A 37 4.15 -11.97 -4.87
N LEU A 38 4.84 -11.52 -3.82
CA LEU A 38 4.17 -11.00 -2.62
C LEU A 38 3.41 -9.70 -2.90
N TRP A 39 3.98 -8.84 -3.73
CA TRP A 39 3.31 -7.62 -4.17
C TRP A 39 2.06 -7.93 -5.01
N GLU A 40 2.17 -8.87 -5.94
CA GLU A 40 1.04 -9.34 -6.75
C GLU A 40 -0.06 -9.95 -5.88
N TRP A 41 0.30 -10.83 -4.94
CA TRP A 41 -0.65 -11.46 -4.03
C TRP A 41 -1.32 -10.45 -3.10
N PHE A 42 -0.56 -9.49 -2.58
CA PHE A 42 -1.11 -8.38 -1.80
C PHE A 42 -2.12 -7.57 -2.62
N GLY A 43 -1.80 -7.23 -3.87
CA GLY A 43 -2.72 -6.51 -4.76
C GLY A 43 -4.04 -7.26 -4.98
N GLU A 44 -3.97 -8.56 -5.30
CA GLU A 44 -5.17 -9.40 -5.46
C GLU A 44 -6.05 -9.41 -4.20
N LEU A 45 -5.43 -9.53 -3.02
CA LEU A 45 -6.14 -9.53 -1.74
C LEU A 45 -6.71 -8.15 -1.38
N ALA A 46 -5.95 -7.09 -1.64
CA ALA A 46 -6.33 -5.71 -1.36
C ALA A 46 -7.54 -5.28 -2.20
N ASP A 47 -7.62 -5.73 -3.45
CA ASP A 47 -8.74 -5.52 -4.37
C ASP A 47 -9.97 -6.34 -3.99
N ALA A 48 -9.78 -7.56 -3.50
CA ALA A 48 -10.87 -8.45 -3.11
C ALA A 48 -11.47 -8.12 -1.71
N ARG A 49 -10.87 -7.20 -0.96
CA ARG A 49 -11.30 -6.89 0.40
C ARG A 49 -12.72 -6.30 0.41
N SER A 50 -13.53 -6.73 1.38
CA SER A 50 -14.80 -6.09 1.66
C SER A 50 -14.63 -4.89 2.61
N GLY A 51 -15.29 -3.78 2.31
CA GLY A 51 -15.24 -2.56 3.11
C GLY A 51 -16.64 -1.99 3.34
N GLY A 52 -16.92 -1.61 4.59
CA GLY A 52 -18.11 -0.84 4.96
C GLY A 52 -17.79 0.66 4.95
N MET A 53 -17.68 1.27 6.12
CA MET A 53 -17.22 2.66 6.33
C MET A 53 -15.67 2.81 6.27
N GLY A 54 -15.01 2.06 5.39
CA GLY A 54 -13.56 2.10 5.22
C GLY A 54 -12.95 0.74 4.85
N PRO A 55 -11.66 0.72 4.50
CA PRO A 55 -10.96 -0.52 4.17
C PRO A 55 -10.70 -1.33 5.43
N SER A 56 -11.14 -2.59 5.41
CA SER A 56 -10.83 -3.56 6.46
C SER A 56 -9.40 -4.12 6.30
N PRO A 57 -8.72 -4.49 7.40
CA PRO A 57 -7.45 -5.22 7.31
C PRO A 57 -7.62 -6.59 6.67
N ILE A 58 -6.61 -7.03 5.91
CA ILE A 58 -6.53 -8.37 5.34
C ILE A 58 -6.30 -9.37 6.49
N GLY A 59 -7.32 -10.19 6.75
CA GLY A 59 -7.30 -11.20 7.79
C GLY A 59 -6.69 -12.53 7.33
N TYR A 60 -6.36 -13.39 8.28
CA TYR A 60 -5.93 -14.77 7.97
C TYR A 60 -7.00 -15.56 7.22
N GLN A 61 -8.28 -15.28 7.47
CA GLN A 61 -9.39 -15.92 6.76
C GLN A 61 -9.44 -15.53 5.29
N ASP A 62 -9.19 -14.25 4.97
CA ASP A 62 -9.12 -13.76 3.59
C ASP A 62 -7.97 -14.43 2.85
N ILE A 63 -6.79 -14.48 3.46
CA ILE A 63 -5.61 -15.13 2.90
C ILE A 63 -5.86 -16.63 2.68
N ALA A 64 -6.48 -17.32 3.65
CA ALA A 64 -6.79 -18.73 3.52
C ALA A 64 -7.83 -19.01 2.42
N ALA A 65 -8.87 -18.17 2.31
CA ALA A 65 -9.89 -18.28 1.28
C ALA A 65 -9.31 -17.99 -0.11
N TRP A 66 -8.55 -16.92 -0.27
CA TRP A 66 -7.84 -16.57 -1.50
C TRP A 66 -6.85 -17.66 -1.93
N ALA A 67 -6.04 -18.20 -1.01
CA ALA A 67 -5.11 -19.28 -1.29
C ALA A 67 -5.84 -20.52 -1.81
N LYS A 68 -7.00 -20.86 -1.20
CA LYS A 68 -7.84 -21.97 -1.64
C LYS A 68 -8.45 -21.72 -3.03
N LEU A 69 -8.97 -20.52 -3.30
CA LEU A 69 -9.63 -20.18 -4.56
C LEU A 69 -8.64 -20.11 -5.73
N THR A 70 -7.42 -19.62 -5.48
CA THR A 70 -6.40 -19.42 -6.50
C THR A 70 -5.42 -20.59 -6.62
N GLY A 71 -5.52 -21.60 -5.73
CA GLY A 71 -4.63 -22.75 -5.70
C GLY A 71 -3.22 -22.45 -5.18
N ARG A 72 -3.01 -21.28 -4.57
CA ARG A 72 -1.71 -20.85 -4.03
C ARG A 72 -1.45 -21.43 -2.64
N ARG A 73 -0.17 -21.52 -2.27
CA ARG A 73 0.28 -22.07 -0.99
C ARG A 73 1.26 -21.12 -0.31
N PRO A 74 0.79 -19.97 0.21
CA PRO A 74 1.65 -19.05 0.93
C PRO A 74 2.20 -19.74 2.18
N THR A 75 3.50 -19.60 2.38
CA THR A 75 4.20 -20.05 3.58
C THR A 75 3.95 -19.09 4.75
N PRO A 76 4.23 -19.48 6.01
CA PRO A 76 3.96 -18.62 7.17
C PRO A 76 4.63 -17.24 7.10
N TRP A 77 5.86 -17.16 6.58
CA TRP A 77 6.56 -15.88 6.45
C TRP A 77 5.92 -15.00 5.37
N GLU A 78 5.45 -15.56 4.26
CA GLU A 78 4.77 -14.81 3.19
C GLU A 78 3.43 -14.27 3.67
N VAL A 79 2.69 -15.05 4.45
CA VAL A 79 1.47 -14.59 5.12
C VAL A 79 1.78 -13.40 6.04
N SER A 80 2.86 -13.48 6.83
CA SER A 80 3.29 -12.37 7.68
C SER A 80 3.64 -11.12 6.86
N VAL A 81 4.40 -11.28 5.77
CA VAL A 81 4.76 -10.14 4.89
C VAL A 81 3.54 -9.49 4.26
N ILE A 82 2.58 -10.26 3.75
CA ILE A 82 1.33 -9.73 3.19
C ILE A 82 0.58 -8.88 4.23
N ARG A 83 0.51 -9.36 5.47
CA ARG A 83 -0.14 -8.62 6.56
C ARG A 83 0.61 -7.35 6.97
N GLN A 84 1.93 -7.37 6.91
CA GLN A 84 2.75 -6.18 7.18
C GLN A 84 2.59 -5.14 6.07
N LEU A 85 2.56 -5.57 4.80
CA LEU A 85 2.26 -4.70 3.65
C LEU A 85 0.88 -4.05 3.80
N ASP A 86 -0.13 -4.82 4.21
CA ASP A 86 -1.48 -4.30 4.46
C ASP A 86 -1.51 -3.28 5.60
N GLY A 87 -0.82 -3.56 6.71
CA GLY A 87 -0.71 -2.62 7.83
C GLY A 87 -0.01 -1.31 7.46
N LEU A 88 1.03 -1.38 6.62
CA LEU A 88 1.68 -0.18 6.06
C LEU A 88 0.72 0.57 5.16
N TRP A 89 0.07 -0.11 4.23
CA TRP A 89 -0.88 0.49 3.29
C TRP A 89 -2.04 1.21 4.02
N LEU A 90 -2.63 0.56 5.03
CA LEU A 90 -3.68 1.17 5.87
C LEU A 90 -3.18 2.40 6.64
N SER A 91 -1.90 2.45 6.99
CA SER A 91 -1.32 3.60 7.69
C SER A 91 -0.94 4.77 6.78
N ILE A 92 -0.82 4.54 5.47
CA ILE A 92 -0.67 5.58 4.45
C ILE A 92 -2.04 6.17 4.09
N MET A 93 -3.09 5.35 4.16
CA MET A 93 -4.42 5.80 3.76
C MET A 93 -4.90 6.93 4.69
N PRO A 94 -5.39 8.05 4.15
CA PRO A 94 -5.86 9.15 4.99
C PRO A 94 -7.09 8.71 5.77
N ASP A 95 -7.01 8.74 7.10
CA ASP A 95 -8.21 8.94 7.92
C ASP A 95 -8.78 10.32 7.51
N PRO A 96 -10.07 10.44 7.15
CA PRO A 96 -10.67 11.73 6.81
C PRO A 96 -10.55 12.79 7.92
N ASN A 97 -10.19 12.39 9.15
CA ASN A 97 -9.87 13.27 10.28
C ASN A 97 -8.37 13.39 10.61
N ALA A 98 -7.47 12.64 9.98
CA ALA A 98 -6.03 12.76 10.24
C ALA A 98 -5.44 13.94 9.47
N THR A 99 -4.96 14.95 10.19
CA THR A 99 -4.37 16.18 9.63
C THR A 99 -2.96 15.99 9.06
N SER A 100 -2.35 14.80 9.19
CA SER A 100 -1.04 14.50 8.61
C SER A 100 -0.99 13.05 8.11
N VAL A 101 -0.50 12.86 6.88
CA VAL A 101 -0.21 11.52 6.33
C VAL A 101 1.09 11.06 6.99
N PRO A 102 1.08 10.07 7.92
CA PRO A 102 2.22 9.80 8.82
C PRO A 102 3.47 9.23 8.14
N LEU A 103 3.39 8.96 6.84
CA LEU A 103 4.45 8.36 6.03
C LEU A 103 4.94 9.33 4.95
N LEU A 104 4.43 10.56 4.98
CA LEU A 104 4.97 11.66 4.20
C LEU A 104 5.72 12.61 5.15
N ASP A 105 6.93 12.99 4.77
CA ASP A 105 7.68 14.08 5.38
C ASP A 105 6.93 15.42 5.18
N GLU A 106 7.40 16.48 5.84
CA GLU A 106 6.79 17.82 5.75
C GLU A 106 6.76 18.37 4.30
N ASP A 107 7.61 17.84 3.43
CA ASP A 107 7.68 18.19 2.02
C ASP A 107 6.75 17.33 1.14
N GLY A 108 6.03 16.34 1.69
CA GLY A 108 5.14 15.44 0.96
C GLY A 108 5.83 14.23 0.30
N GLY A 109 7.00 13.82 0.80
CA GLY A 109 7.81 12.71 0.30
C GLY A 109 7.83 11.54 1.25
N LEU A 110 8.16 10.34 0.76
CA LEU A 110 8.17 9.17 1.63
C LEU A 110 9.16 9.34 2.78
N ASP A 111 8.65 9.35 4.01
CA ASP A 111 9.48 9.36 5.21
C ASP A 111 10.13 7.99 5.39
N HIS A 112 11.31 7.84 4.80
CA HIS A 112 12.10 6.60 4.85
C HIS A 112 12.48 6.19 6.27
N GLN A 113 12.62 7.15 7.20
CA GLN A 113 12.90 6.85 8.60
C GLN A 113 11.66 6.26 9.27
N ALA A 114 10.50 6.90 9.14
CA ALA A 114 9.25 6.38 9.69
C ALA A 114 8.88 5.01 9.08
N ILE A 115 9.11 4.81 7.77
CA ILE A 115 8.96 3.51 7.11
C ILE A 115 9.91 2.48 7.74
N GLY A 116 11.20 2.83 7.87
CA GLY A 116 12.22 1.97 8.47
C GLY A 116 11.86 1.57 9.90
N GLU A 117 11.50 2.52 10.76
CA GLU A 117 11.11 2.27 12.14
C GLU A 117 9.86 1.39 12.28
N ARG A 118 8.91 1.50 11.34
CA ARG A 118 7.72 0.64 11.32
C ARG A 118 8.05 -0.77 10.85
N LEU A 119 8.92 -0.91 9.85
CA LEU A 119 9.43 -2.20 9.39
C LEU A 119 10.24 -2.88 10.49
N GLU A 120 11.17 -2.19 11.13
CA GLU A 120 11.97 -2.71 12.25
C GLU A 120 11.09 -3.13 13.42
N ARG A 121 10.10 -2.32 13.82
CA ARG A 121 9.13 -2.72 14.85
C ARG A 121 8.31 -3.94 14.44
N ALA A 122 7.90 -4.03 13.18
CA ALA A 122 7.18 -5.19 12.68
C ALA A 122 8.08 -6.44 12.73
N PHE A 123 9.30 -6.37 12.20
CA PHE A 123 10.25 -7.49 12.25
C PHE A 123 10.61 -7.90 13.68
N ALA A 124 10.77 -6.95 14.61
CA ALA A 124 11.03 -7.23 16.02
C ALA A 124 9.86 -7.89 16.77
N LEU A 125 8.61 -7.65 16.34
CA LEU A 125 7.42 -8.31 16.91
C LEU A 125 7.24 -9.76 16.41
N PHE A 126 7.95 -10.14 15.35
CA PHE A 126 7.85 -11.46 14.72
C PHE A 126 9.17 -12.26 14.78
N GLY A 127 10.14 -11.82 15.60
CA GLY A 127 11.43 -12.48 15.87
C GLY A 127 11.44 -13.27 17.17
#